data_AF-A0A820RMJ1-F1
#
_entry.id   AF-A0A820RMJ1-F1
#
_cell.length_a   1.000
_cell.length_b   1.000
_cell.length_c   1.000
_cell.angle_alpha   90.00
_cell.angle_beta   90.00
_cell.angle_gamma   90.00
#
_symmetry.space_group_name_H-M   'P 1'
#
loop_
_entity.id
_entity.type
_entity.pdbx_description
1 polymer ?
#
loop_
_entity_poly.entity_id
_entity_poly.type
_entity_poly.pdbx_seq_one_letter_code
_entity_poly.pdbx_strand_id
1 'polypeptide(L)'
;NRKRSILTVTCHAARHSNYFYWNGYCLILLITLVSFCIFSIPPHFTGNRIQISCTLLLTSITFRWIVNRSLPTISYLTSMDKYAIMCIFILIILCIWHAMLGSLIYLSIPDLRVTQDMWLAYIDQWVFMSAISIFIIIHIVLLTWLYLVPLKHRRQMAKKDFEYRQSISKEKKTLNYTLLSI
;
A
#
# COMPACT_ATOMS: atom_id res chain seq x y z
N ASN A 1 17.35 42.11 -32.19
CA ASN A 1 17.18 40.91 -31.35
C ASN A 1 17.51 41.28 -29.89
N ARG A 2 16.51 41.64 -29.06
CA ARG A 2 16.74 42.15 -27.69
C ARG A 2 16.92 40.97 -26.71
N LYS A 3 18.10 40.86 -26.09
CA LYS A 3 18.35 39.93 -24.98
C LYS A 3 17.54 40.40 -23.76
N ARG A 4 16.59 39.60 -23.26
CA ARG A 4 15.86 39.88 -22.01
C ARG A 4 16.59 39.23 -20.84
N SER A 5 16.73 39.93 -19.71
CA SER A 5 17.24 39.35 -18.47
C SER A 5 16.30 38.25 -17.97
N ILE A 6 16.81 37.03 -17.84
CA ILE A 6 16.13 35.90 -17.19
C ILE A 6 16.79 35.69 -15.83
N LEU A 7 15.97 35.73 -14.78
CA LEU A 7 16.36 35.35 -13.43
C LEU A 7 15.73 33.99 -13.13
N THR A 8 16.53 32.92 -13.17
CA THR A 8 16.06 31.57 -12.85
C THR A 8 16.36 31.26 -11.38
N VAL A 9 15.36 31.42 -10.52
CA VAL A 9 15.46 31.02 -9.11
C VAL A 9 15.08 29.55 -8.99
N THR A 10 16.02 28.71 -8.57
CA THR A 10 15.76 27.30 -8.27
C THR A 10 15.76 27.10 -6.76
N CYS A 11 14.66 26.57 -6.21
CA CYS A 11 14.53 26.25 -4.79
C CYS A 11 14.50 24.73 -4.62
N HIS A 12 15.44 24.21 -3.83
CA HIS A 12 15.47 22.81 -3.43
C HIS A 12 14.70 22.64 -2.12
N ALA A 13 13.44 22.19 -2.21
CA ALA A 13 12.65 21.81 -1.05
C ALA A 13 12.71 20.29 -0.86
N ALA A 14 13.19 19.83 0.31
CA ALA A 14 13.17 18.43 0.69
C ALA A 14 12.02 18.18 1.69
N ARG A 15 11.05 17.34 1.33
CA ARG A 15 9.93 16.96 2.21
C ARG A 15 10.32 15.76 3.06
N HIS A 16 10.18 15.87 4.39
CA HIS A 16 10.26 14.73 5.30
C HIS A 16 8.99 13.88 5.19
N SER A 17 9.00 12.88 4.30
CA SER A 17 7.84 12.04 4.01
C SER A 17 7.64 10.88 5.00
N ASN A 18 8.61 10.60 5.87
CA ASN A 18 8.58 9.45 6.80
C ASN A 18 7.34 9.40 7.71
N TYR A 19 6.84 10.54 8.20
CA TYR A 19 5.65 10.59 9.06
C TYR A 19 4.39 10.13 8.32
N PHE A 20 4.27 10.50 7.05
CA PHE A 20 3.12 10.17 6.22
C PHE A 20 3.06 8.67 5.89
N TYR A 21 4.23 8.05 5.65
CA TYR A 21 4.32 6.61 5.43
C TYR A 21 3.89 5.80 6.66
N TRP A 22 4.35 6.17 7.86
CA TRP A 22 4.00 5.43 9.07
C TRP A 22 2.49 5.48 9.37
N ASN A 23 1.88 6.66 9.31
CA ASN A 23 0.44 6.78 9.62
C ASN A 23 -0.45 6.11 8.56
N GLY A 24 -0.16 6.31 7.27
CA GLY A 24 -0.97 5.75 6.18
C GLY A 24 -0.89 4.22 6.08
N TYR A 25 0.32 3.67 6.09
CA TYR A 25 0.51 2.22 5.91
C TYR A 25 0.10 1.43 7.15
N CYS A 26 0.35 1.94 8.36
CA CYS A 26 -0.08 1.26 9.57
C CYS A 26 -1.60 1.15 9.65
N LEU A 27 -2.34 2.20 9.28
CA LEU A 27 -3.80 2.16 9.32
C LEU A 27 -4.38 1.11 8.35
N ILE A 28 -3.89 1.03 7.11
CA ILE A 28 -4.34 0.01 6.14
C ILE A 28 -3.96 -1.40 6.61
N LEU A 29 -2.76 -1.57 7.17
CA LEU A 29 -2.32 -2.83 7.74
C LEU A 29 -3.21 -3.25 8.91
N LEU A 30 -3.59 -2.34 9.80
CA LEU A 30 -4.49 -2.63 10.91
C LEU A 30 -5.90 -3.01 10.42
N ILE A 31 -6.46 -2.28 9.45
CA ILE A 31 -7.77 -2.60 8.86
C ILE A 31 -7.77 -4.02 8.27
N THR A 32 -6.71 -4.38 7.56
CA THR A 32 -6.60 -5.73 6.98
C THR A 32 -6.35 -6.81 8.03
N LEU A 33 -5.61 -6.52 9.11
CA LEU A 33 -5.47 -7.45 10.24
C LEU A 33 -6.81 -7.77 10.91
N VAL A 34 -7.69 -6.78 11.06
CA VAL A 34 -9.03 -6.97 11.65
C VAL A 34 -9.89 -7.92 10.80
N SER A 35 -9.64 -8.04 9.50
CA SER A 35 -10.38 -9.00 8.65
C SER A 35 -10.17 -10.46 9.08
N PHE A 36 -9.03 -10.78 9.68
CA PHE A 36 -8.78 -12.13 10.21
C PHE A 36 -9.61 -12.45 11.45
N CYS A 37 -10.06 -11.43 12.20
CA CYS A 37 -10.93 -11.63 13.36
C CYS A 37 -12.30 -12.19 12.96
N ILE A 38 -12.73 -12.01 11.71
CA ILE A 38 -14.02 -12.53 11.20
C ILE A 38 -14.07 -14.06 11.26
N PHE A 39 -12.93 -14.73 11.06
CA PHE A 39 -12.83 -16.19 11.16
C PHE A 39 -13.08 -16.72 12.57
N SER A 40 -12.94 -15.88 13.60
CA SER A 40 -13.27 -16.26 14.98
C SER A 40 -14.77 -16.41 15.22
N ILE A 41 -15.62 -15.80 14.38
CA ILE A 41 -17.07 -15.89 14.49
C ILE A 41 -17.47 -17.27 13.96
N PRO A 42 -18.33 -18.06 14.59
CA PRO A 42 -18.70 -19.36 14.04
C PRO A 42 -19.39 -19.30 12.66
N PRO A 43 -19.28 -20.35 11.82
CA PRO A 43 -19.78 -20.33 10.44
C PRO A 43 -21.31 -20.25 10.34
N HIS A 44 -22.04 -20.62 11.39
CA HIS A 44 -23.52 -20.56 11.42
C HIS A 44 -24.08 -19.13 11.43
N PHE A 45 -23.32 -18.12 11.86
CA PHE A 45 -23.72 -16.71 11.82
C PHE A 45 -23.19 -16.00 10.57
N THR A 46 -23.57 -16.51 9.40
CA THR A 46 -23.10 -16.04 8.09
C THR A 46 -23.43 -14.55 7.84
N GLY A 47 -24.61 -14.11 8.28
CA GLY A 47 -25.03 -12.70 8.16
C GLY A 47 -24.06 -11.72 8.83
N ASN A 48 -23.62 -12.04 10.06
CA ASN A 48 -22.68 -11.20 10.80
C ASN A 48 -21.31 -11.15 10.12
N ARG A 49 -20.82 -12.31 9.62
CA ARG A 49 -19.53 -12.38 8.91
C ARG A 49 -19.54 -11.52 7.64
N ILE A 50 -20.61 -11.57 6.85
CA ILE A 50 -20.77 -10.76 5.62
C ILE A 50 -20.88 -9.28 5.95
N GLN A 51 -21.68 -8.91 6.97
CA GLN A 51 -21.83 -7.52 7.39
C GLN A 51 -20.48 -6.90 7.77
N ILE A 52 -19.70 -7.57 8.64
CA ILE A 52 -18.39 -7.09 9.08
C ILE A 52 -17.40 -7.01 7.90
N SER A 53 -17.42 -7.99 6.99
CA SER A 53 -16.58 -7.99 5.78
C SER A 53 -16.87 -6.80 4.88
N CYS A 54 -18.15 -6.51 4.62
CA CYS A 54 -18.58 -5.35 3.84
C CYS A 54 -18.22 -4.02 4.52
N THR A 55 -18.37 -3.94 5.85
CA THR A 55 -17.96 -2.76 6.60
C THR A 55 -16.45 -2.51 6.48
N LEU A 56 -15.61 -3.54 6.67
CA LEU A 56 -14.15 -3.40 6.52
C LEU A 56 -13.75 -3.01 5.10
N LEU A 57 -14.42 -3.57 4.09
CA LEU A 57 -14.22 -3.17 2.70
C LEU A 57 -14.54 -1.69 2.48
N LEU A 58 -15.69 -1.22 2.98
CA LEU A 58 -16.08 0.18 2.91
C LEU A 58 -15.12 1.09 3.68
N THR A 59 -14.65 0.67 4.87
CA THR A 59 -13.66 1.39 5.66
C THR A 59 -12.35 1.54 4.90
N SER A 60 -11.87 0.46 4.25
CA SER A 60 -10.62 0.51 3.47
C SER A 60 -10.74 1.42 2.25
N ILE A 61 -11.88 1.39 1.54
CA ILE A 61 -12.13 2.27 0.39
C ILE A 61 -12.24 3.74 0.83
N THR A 62 -12.95 3.98 1.93
CA THR A 62 -13.11 5.32 2.52
C THR A 62 -11.76 5.87 2.98
N PHE A 63 -10.95 5.05 3.65
CA PHE A 63 -9.61 5.43 4.07
C PHE A 63 -8.76 5.85 2.88
N ARG A 64 -8.74 5.04 1.80
CA ARG A 64 -8.06 5.41 0.56
C ARG A 64 -8.56 6.75 0.00
N TRP A 65 -9.87 6.98 0.03
CA TRP A 65 -10.44 8.24 -0.47
C TRP A 65 -10.00 9.45 0.37
N ILE A 66 -10.03 9.35 1.70
CA ILE A 66 -9.57 10.40 2.62
C ILE A 66 -8.09 10.72 2.39
N VAL A 67 -7.28 9.67 2.20
CA VAL A 67 -5.86 9.85 1.96
C VAL A 67 -5.64 10.54 0.61
N ASN A 68 -6.35 10.15 -0.45
CA ASN A 68 -6.29 10.82 -1.75
C ASN A 68 -6.71 12.29 -1.72
N ARG A 69 -7.54 12.71 -0.76
CA ARG A 69 -7.89 14.13 -0.55
C ARG A 69 -6.79 14.91 0.16
N SER A 70 -5.98 14.23 0.97
CA SER A 70 -4.91 14.83 1.76
C SER A 70 -3.60 14.99 0.96
N LEU A 71 -3.43 14.23 -0.13
CA LEU A 71 -2.35 14.46 -1.09
C LEU A 71 -2.86 15.28 -2.29
N PRO A 72 -2.05 16.20 -2.84
CA PRO A 72 -2.36 16.80 -4.14
C PRO A 72 -2.50 15.68 -5.18
N THR A 73 -3.52 15.77 -6.03
CA THR A 73 -3.79 14.76 -7.06
C THR A 73 -2.66 14.75 -8.08
N ILE A 74 -1.75 13.78 -7.97
CA ILE A 74 -0.68 13.59 -8.94
C ILE A 74 -1.07 12.45 -9.88
N SER A 75 -0.76 12.60 -11.17
CA SER A 75 -1.20 11.67 -12.22
C SER A 75 -0.59 10.26 -12.11
N TYR A 76 0.45 10.07 -11.28
CA TYR A 76 1.04 8.76 -11.02
C TYR A 76 0.52 8.14 -9.72
N LEU A 77 0.24 6.83 -9.80
CA LEU A 77 -0.17 6.01 -8.67
C LEU A 77 0.95 5.97 -7.63
N THR A 78 0.72 6.55 -6.45
CA THR A 78 1.74 6.56 -5.39
C THR A 78 1.98 5.14 -4.88
N SER A 79 3.17 4.88 -4.33
CA SER A 79 3.49 3.55 -3.75
C SER A 79 2.47 3.13 -2.67
N MET A 80 1.90 4.10 -1.98
CA MET A 80 0.90 3.88 -0.93
C MET A 80 -0.46 3.52 -1.53
N ASP A 81 -0.86 4.15 -2.64
CA ASP A 81 -2.11 3.82 -3.33
C ASP A 81 -2.07 2.40 -3.89
N LYS A 82 -0.91 1.95 -4.39
CA LYS A 82 -0.70 0.56 -4.82
C LYS A 82 -0.94 -0.41 -3.68
N TYR A 83 -0.38 -0.13 -2.50
CA TYR A 83 -0.57 -0.95 -1.30
C TYR A 83 -2.05 -0.99 -0.89
N ALA A 84 -2.71 0.16 -0.82
CA ALA A 84 -4.12 0.26 -0.47
C ALA A 84 -5.02 -0.56 -1.42
N ILE A 85 -4.77 -0.48 -2.73
CA ILE A 85 -5.53 -1.23 -3.74
C ILE A 85 -5.31 -2.74 -3.58
N MET A 86 -4.07 -3.18 -3.32
CA MET A 86 -3.78 -4.60 -3.05
C MET A 86 -4.52 -5.11 -1.81
N CYS A 87 -4.52 -4.34 -0.73
CA CYS A 87 -5.27 -4.66 0.50
C CYS A 87 -6.78 -4.75 0.25
N ILE A 88 -7.35 -3.80 -0.52
CA ILE A 88 -8.76 -3.84 -0.92
C ILE A 88 -9.06 -5.11 -1.74
N PHE A 89 -8.17 -5.51 -2.64
CA PHE A 89 -8.32 -6.73 -3.43
C PHE A 89 -8.33 -7.99 -2.56
N ILE A 90 -7.45 -8.07 -1.56
CA ILE A 90 -7.44 -9.17 -0.58
C ILE A 90 -8.76 -9.20 0.20
N LEU A 91 -9.26 -8.04 0.66
CA LEU A 91 -10.54 -7.95 1.37
C LEU A 91 -11.72 -8.39 0.49
N ILE A 92 -11.70 -8.10 -0.82
CA ILE A 92 -12.72 -8.57 -1.77
C ILE A 92 -12.69 -10.10 -1.86
N ILE A 93 -11.51 -10.71 -2.01
CA ILE A 93 -11.38 -12.18 -2.06
C ILE A 93 -11.92 -12.83 -0.78
N LEU A 94 -11.58 -12.27 0.40
CA LEU A 94 -12.10 -12.75 1.68
C LEU A 94 -13.64 -12.58 1.78
N CYS A 95 -14.17 -11.45 1.30
CA CYS A 95 -15.61 -11.21 1.26
C CYS A 95 -16.33 -12.24 0.37
N ILE A 96 -15.77 -12.55 -0.80
CA ILE A 96 -16.29 -13.59 -1.70
C ILE A 96 -16.28 -14.96 -1.00
N TRP A 97 -15.20 -15.30 -0.30
CA TRP A 97 -15.13 -16.55 0.49
C TRP A 97 -16.25 -16.63 1.53
N HIS A 98 -16.45 -15.58 2.33
CA HIS A 98 -17.52 -15.53 3.32
C HIS A 98 -18.92 -15.60 2.70
N ALA A 99 -19.13 -14.97 1.54
CA ALA A 99 -20.39 -15.06 0.79
C ALA A 99 -20.64 -16.48 0.24
N MET A 100 -19.61 -17.13 -0.30
CA MET A 100 -19.68 -18.52 -0.78
C MET A 100 -20.02 -19.49 0.36
N LEU A 101 -19.36 -19.35 1.52
CA LEU A 101 -19.69 -20.11 2.72
C LEU A 101 -21.15 -19.91 3.14
N GLY A 102 -21.63 -18.67 3.12
CA GLY A 102 -23.02 -18.35 3.41
C GLY A 102 -24.02 -19.03 2.47
N SER A 103 -23.73 -19.00 1.17
CA SER A 103 -24.58 -19.66 0.16
C SER A 103 -24.60 -21.18 0.30
N LEU A 104 -23.47 -21.81 0.61
CA LEU A 104 -23.37 -23.26 0.78
C LEU A 104 -24.15 -23.75 2.02
N ILE A 105 -24.11 -22.98 3.11
CA ILE A 105 -24.90 -23.26 4.32
C ILE A 105 -26.40 -23.10 4.05
N TYR A 106 -26.79 -22.08 3.28
CA TYR A 106 -28.21 -21.85 2.94
C TYR A 106 -28.84 -23.00 2.13
N LEU A 107 -28.08 -23.58 1.20
CA LEU A 107 -28.54 -24.69 0.35
C LEU A 107 -28.50 -26.07 1.04
N SER A 108 -28.01 -26.17 2.28
CA SER A 108 -27.80 -27.45 2.97
C SER A 108 -29.10 -28.02 3.58
N ILE A 109 -29.38 -29.29 3.24
CA ILE A 109 -30.57 -30.06 3.66
C ILE A 109 -30.53 -30.31 5.18
N PRO A 110 -31.65 -30.14 5.92
CA PRO A 110 -31.69 -30.24 7.39
C PRO A 110 -31.04 -31.50 8.00
N ASP A 111 -31.23 -32.66 7.38
CA ASP A 111 -30.75 -33.95 7.91
C ASP A 111 -29.23 -34.15 7.83
N LEU A 112 -28.53 -33.40 6.96
CA LEU A 112 -27.07 -33.49 6.78
C LEU A 112 -26.29 -32.32 7.41
N ARG A 113 -26.98 -31.35 8.05
CA ARG A 113 -26.38 -30.12 8.57
C ARG A 113 -25.28 -30.38 9.58
N VAL A 114 -25.51 -31.28 10.55
CA VAL A 114 -24.54 -31.58 11.63
C VAL A 114 -23.21 -32.09 11.06
N THR A 115 -23.26 -32.97 10.06
CA THR A 115 -22.06 -33.45 9.38
C THR A 115 -21.43 -32.37 8.50
N GLN A 116 -22.20 -31.61 7.71
CA GLN A 116 -21.63 -30.57 6.85
C GLN A 116 -20.95 -29.44 7.63
N ASP A 117 -21.52 -29.03 8.77
CA ASP A 117 -20.98 -27.95 9.60
C ASP A 117 -19.57 -28.25 10.11
N MET A 118 -19.30 -29.50 10.48
CA MET A 118 -17.96 -29.95 10.91
C MET A 118 -16.93 -29.88 9.78
N TRP A 119 -17.30 -30.29 8.57
CA TRP A 119 -16.41 -30.27 7.41
C TRP A 119 -16.17 -28.83 6.94
N LEU A 120 -17.20 -27.98 6.98
CA LEU A 120 -17.08 -26.56 6.67
C LEU A 120 -16.17 -25.84 7.66
N ALA A 121 -16.26 -26.13 8.96
CA ALA A 121 -15.36 -25.58 9.97
C ALA A 121 -13.90 -25.99 9.73
N TYR A 122 -13.66 -27.25 9.37
CA TYR A 122 -12.32 -27.73 9.00
C TYR A 122 -11.78 -26.98 7.78
N ILE A 123 -12.58 -26.86 6.71
CA ILE A 123 -12.20 -26.11 5.50
C ILE A 123 -11.91 -24.63 5.82
N ASP A 124 -12.76 -23.99 6.62
CA ASP A 124 -12.59 -22.58 7.01
C ASP A 124 -11.28 -22.38 7.79
N GLN A 125 -10.88 -23.34 8.63
CA GLN A 125 -9.61 -23.31 9.36
C GLN A 125 -8.37 -23.45 8.44
N TRP A 126 -8.44 -24.30 7.40
CA TRP A 126 -7.36 -24.37 6.40
C TRP A 126 -7.26 -23.10 5.56
N VAL A 127 -8.42 -22.54 5.17
CA VAL A 127 -8.45 -21.26 4.47
C VAL A 127 -7.89 -20.15 5.34
N PHE A 128 -8.23 -20.10 6.62
CA PHE A 128 -7.64 -19.16 7.56
C PHE A 128 -6.11 -19.28 7.64
N MET A 129 -5.58 -20.49 7.79
CA MET A 129 -4.13 -20.73 7.89
C MET A 129 -3.39 -20.34 6.61
N SER A 130 -3.96 -20.70 5.45
CA SER A 130 -3.40 -20.33 4.15
C SER A 130 -3.48 -18.82 3.90
N ALA A 131 -4.59 -18.17 4.27
CA ALA A 131 -4.78 -16.73 4.13
C ALA A 131 -3.78 -15.93 4.98
N ILE A 132 -3.54 -16.34 6.24
CA ILE A 132 -2.51 -15.72 7.11
C ILE A 132 -1.12 -15.92 6.50
N SER A 133 -0.80 -17.12 6.02
CA SER A 133 0.50 -17.41 5.43
C SER A 133 0.76 -16.54 4.21
N ILE A 134 -0.22 -16.46 3.29
CA ILE A 134 -0.16 -15.60 2.10
C ILE A 134 -0.05 -14.12 2.50
N PHE A 135 -0.83 -13.69 3.50
CA PHE A 135 -0.80 -12.32 4.00
C PHE A 135 0.59 -11.95 4.52
N ILE A 136 1.21 -12.80 5.35
CA ILE A 136 2.56 -12.58 5.88
C ILE A 136 3.56 -12.49 4.74
N ILE A 137 3.51 -13.40 3.76
CA ILE A 137 4.43 -13.39 2.60
C ILE A 137 4.27 -12.08 1.81
N ILE A 138 3.04 -11.70 1.48
CA ILE A 138 2.75 -10.47 0.73
C ILE A 138 3.26 -9.24 1.49
N HIS A 139 3.03 -9.16 2.80
CA HIS A 139 3.48 -8.02 3.61
C HIS A 139 5.00 -7.99 3.77
N ILE A 140 5.68 -9.13 3.90
CA ILE A 140 7.14 -9.18 3.92
C ILE A 140 7.72 -8.68 2.60
N VAL A 141 7.19 -9.14 1.46
CA VAL A 141 7.64 -8.69 0.13
C VAL A 141 7.40 -7.20 -0.05
N LEU A 142 6.22 -6.70 0.35
CA LEU A 142 5.87 -5.29 0.24
C LEU A 142 6.69 -4.40 1.17
N LEU A 143 6.93 -4.81 2.43
CA LEU A 143 7.81 -4.09 3.35
C LEU A 143 9.23 -4.05 2.80
N THR A 144 9.75 -5.19 2.33
CA THR A 144 11.08 -5.25 1.72
C THR A 144 11.19 -4.31 0.51
N TRP A 145 10.21 -4.32 -0.38
CA TRP A 145 10.15 -3.41 -1.52
C TRP A 145 10.06 -1.93 -1.06
N LEU A 146 9.21 -1.64 -0.07
CA LEU A 146 9.01 -0.30 0.49
C LEU A 146 10.26 0.26 1.18
N TYR A 147 11.05 -0.57 1.87
CA TYR A 147 12.30 -0.13 2.51
C TYR A 147 13.44 0.00 1.48
N LEU A 148 13.55 -0.92 0.52
CA LEU A 148 14.66 -0.93 -0.44
C LEU A 148 14.54 0.16 -1.51
N VAL A 149 13.32 0.52 -1.95
CA VAL A 149 13.12 1.52 -3.01
C VAL A 149 13.58 2.93 -2.61
N PRO A 150 13.21 3.50 -1.43
CA PRO A 150 13.70 4.78 -0.95
C PRO A 150 15.21 4.76 -0.69
N LEU A 151 15.76 3.64 -0.17
CA LEU A 151 17.20 3.51 0.05
C LEU A 151 17.96 3.53 -1.29
N LYS A 152 17.46 2.80 -2.29
CA LYS A 152 18.02 2.80 -3.65
C LYS A 152 17.92 4.20 -4.28
N HIS A 153 16.77 4.85 -4.16
CA HIS A 153 16.58 6.23 -4.66
C HIS A 153 17.51 7.22 -3.95
N ARG A 154 17.67 7.15 -2.63
CA ARG A 154 18.61 8.01 -1.89
C ARG A 154 20.05 7.82 -2.35
N ARG A 155 20.48 6.58 -2.59
CA ARG A 155 21.81 6.29 -3.16
C ARG A 155 21.98 6.89 -4.57
N GLN A 156 20.95 6.77 -5.41
CA GLN A 156 20.98 7.34 -6.76
C GLN A 156 20.99 8.87 -6.76
N MET A 157 20.20 9.50 -5.89
CA MET A 157 20.19 10.97 -5.76
C MET A 157 21.52 11.48 -5.21
N ALA A 158 22.13 10.80 -4.22
CA ALA A 158 23.46 11.16 -3.73
C ALA A 158 24.53 11.12 -4.83
N LYS A 159 24.44 10.15 -5.76
CA LYS A 159 25.33 10.08 -6.92
C LYS A 159 25.10 11.24 -7.91
N LYS A 160 23.84 11.55 -8.23
CA LYS A 160 23.49 12.68 -9.11
C LYS A 160 23.90 14.03 -8.51
N ASP A 161 23.72 14.21 -7.20
CA ASP A 161 24.14 15.42 -6.48
C ASP A 161 25.67 15.58 -6.50
N PHE A 162 26.40 14.47 -6.39
CA PHE A 162 27.86 14.47 -6.53
C PHE A 162 28.31 14.86 -7.94
N GLU A 163 27.70 14.26 -8.98
CA GLU A 163 27.98 14.57 -10.39
C GLU A 163 27.68 16.04 -10.73
N TYR A 164 26.56 16.58 -10.25
CA TYR A 164 26.18 17.98 -10.44
C TYR A 164 27.14 18.96 -9.73
N ARG A 165 27.57 18.66 -8.50
CA ARG A 165 28.58 19.49 -7.82
C ARG A 165 29.92 19.49 -8.56
N GLN A 166 30.28 18.36 -9.16
CA GLN A 166 31.53 18.23 -9.91
C GLN A 166 31.50 19.03 -11.23
N SER A 167 30.37 19.07 -11.94
CA SER A 167 30.24 19.87 -13.18
C SER A 167 30.33 21.38 -12.91
N ILE A 168 29.65 21.88 -11.88
CA ILE A 168 29.73 23.29 -11.44
C ILE A 168 31.18 23.68 -11.07
N SER A 169 31.91 22.79 -10.39
CA SER A 169 33.31 23.03 -10.00
C SER A 169 34.23 23.13 -11.22
N LYS A 170 34.02 22.27 -12.24
CA LYS A 170 34.76 22.34 -13.51
C LYS A 170 34.46 23.63 -14.25
N GLU A 171 33.20 24.02 -14.38
CA GLU A 171 32.78 25.25 -15.07
C GLU A 171 33.39 26.51 -14.43
N LYS A 172 33.36 26.62 -13.09
CA LYS A 172 34.00 27.71 -12.35
C LYS A 172 35.51 27.78 -12.59
N LYS A 173 36.19 26.63 -12.61
CA LYS A 173 37.63 26.59 -12.94
C LYS A 173 37.89 27.12 -14.34
N THR A 174 37.15 26.64 -15.34
CA THR A 174 37.30 27.06 -16.75
C THR A 174 37.09 28.58 -16.92
N LEU A 175 36.07 29.15 -16.26
CA LEU A 175 35.82 30.60 -16.23
C LEU A 175 36.97 31.39 -15.60
N ASN A 176 37.52 30.93 -14.47
CA ASN A 176 38.66 31.59 -13.84
C ASN A 176 39.93 31.56 -14.73
N TYR A 177 40.21 30.45 -15.42
CA TYR A 177 41.35 30.39 -16.34
C TYR A 177 41.19 31.32 -17.55
N THR A 178 39.98 31.44 -18.09
CA THR A 178 39.70 32.36 -19.22
C THR A 178 39.76 33.83 -18.81
N LEU A 179 39.35 34.16 -17.58
CA LEU A 179 39.47 35.52 -17.05
C LEU A 179 40.93 35.92 -16.73
N LEU A 180 41.79 34.97 -16.36
CA LEU A 180 43.22 35.22 -16.09
C LEU A 180 44.09 35.29 -17.35
N SER A 181 43.58 34.83 -18.49
CA SER A 181 44.27 34.83 -19.80
C SER A 181 43.97 36.07 -20.67
N ILE A 182 43.17 37.00 -20.16
CA ILE A 182 42.83 38.30 -20.79
C ILE A 182 43.50 39.40 -19.95
#